data_AF-A0A098S1H8-F1
#
_entry.id   AF-A0A098S1H8-F1
#
_cell.length_a   1.000
_cell.length_b   1.000
_cell.length_c   1.000
_cell.angle_alpha   90.00
_cell.angle_beta   90.00
_cell.angle_gamma   90.00
#
_symmetry.space_group_name_H-M   'P 1'
#
loop_
_entity.id
_entity.type
_entity.pdbx_description
1 polymer ?
#
loop_
_entity_poly.entity_id
_entity_poly.type
_entity_poly.pdbx_seq_one_letter_code
_entity_poly.pdbx_strand_id
1 'polypeptide(L)'
;MRRPIILSFLFALGLLAFGCAPENEAAQDFSVRLLCETKSGSETDIPKSAVYTLVEEQKVKIANIAACDSIPPTAFSDYGIPDSALAAAGGWYAGAGDYLYAIREGDAVVYYQGWQDEMQEDEGFHYTQLGVYQNGKFELQLPPTREELVGTYTLSQETGSHILFVGMHEDTLIGEHFVLDGVLPPLNQLNVLMTGMAPQDSATLDLIDQGFRFSSAMGDGTFQRTGDGLEVSLNLDGQQVRLQKALSKDYSIPQ
;
A
#
# COMPACT_ATOMS: atom_id res chain seq x y z
N MET A 1 -64.95 63.15 14.93
CA MET A 1 -65.64 62.53 13.77
C MET A 1 -64.74 61.37 13.30
N ARG A 2 -64.96 60.11 13.70
CA ARG A 2 -65.84 59.08 13.10
C ARG A 2 -65.70 58.93 11.56
N ARG A 3 -64.85 57.96 11.14
CA ARG A 3 -64.92 56.88 10.08
C ARG A 3 -65.61 57.18 8.72
N PRO A 4 -65.48 56.37 7.62
CA PRO A 4 -64.65 55.15 7.37
C PRO A 4 -64.05 54.94 5.91
N ILE A 5 -63.16 53.93 5.79
CA ILE A 5 -63.04 52.79 4.82
C ILE A 5 -63.09 53.02 3.29
N ILE A 6 -62.12 52.42 2.55
CA ILE A 6 -62.21 51.43 1.43
C ILE A 6 -60.76 51.19 0.93
N LEU A 7 -60.09 50.11 1.33
CA LEU A 7 -60.02 48.78 0.69
C LEU A 7 -59.50 48.81 -0.78
N SER A 8 -58.25 48.43 -0.98
CA SER A 8 -57.79 47.85 -2.26
C SER A 8 -56.73 46.80 -2.00
N PHE A 9 -57.08 45.59 -2.41
CA PHE A 9 -56.28 44.38 -2.50
C PHE A 9 -54.97 44.63 -3.25
N LEU A 10 -53.86 44.10 -2.73
CA LEU A 10 -52.82 43.58 -3.60
C LEU A 10 -52.14 42.36 -2.98
N PHE A 11 -52.27 41.29 -3.74
CA PHE A 11 -51.83 39.93 -3.51
C PHE A 11 -50.34 39.89 -3.86
N ALA A 12 -49.48 39.47 -2.93
CA ALA A 12 -48.11 39.09 -3.26
C ALA A 12 -47.67 37.95 -2.34
N LEU A 13 -47.84 36.74 -2.88
CA LEU A 13 -47.36 35.47 -2.38
C LEU A 13 -45.84 35.42 -2.59
N GLY A 14 -45.04 35.61 -1.53
CA GLY A 14 -43.59 35.42 -1.56
C GLY A 14 -43.21 34.06 -0.99
N LEU A 15 -42.98 33.08 -1.86
CA LEU A 15 -42.34 31.80 -1.51
C LEU A 15 -40.91 32.06 -0.99
N LEU A 16 -40.67 31.76 0.28
CA LEU A 16 -39.32 31.54 0.80
C LEU A 16 -38.85 30.15 0.32
N ALA A 17 -38.30 30.11 -0.88
CA ALA A 17 -37.57 28.94 -1.35
C ALA A 17 -36.27 28.83 -0.53
N PHE A 18 -36.17 27.75 0.25
CA PHE A 18 -34.93 27.20 0.76
C PHE A 18 -34.00 26.92 -0.43
N GLY A 19 -33.10 27.85 -0.71
CA GLY A 19 -31.94 27.60 -1.56
C GLY A 19 -30.90 26.83 -0.74
N CYS A 20 -31.01 25.51 -0.68
CA CYS A 20 -29.81 24.68 -0.52
C CYS A 20 -28.99 24.87 -1.80
N ALA A 21 -28.10 25.85 -1.81
CA ALA A 21 -26.98 25.82 -2.74
C ALA A 21 -26.16 24.57 -2.36
N PRO A 22 -25.85 23.66 -3.30
CA PRO A 22 -24.76 22.74 -3.05
C PRO A 22 -23.51 23.60 -2.89
N GLU A 23 -22.89 23.54 -1.70
CA GLU A 23 -21.51 23.97 -1.54
C GLU A 23 -20.72 23.18 -2.57
N ASN A 24 -20.26 23.86 -3.61
CA ASN A 24 -19.21 23.33 -4.46
C ASN A 24 -18.01 23.19 -3.54
N GLU A 25 -17.78 21.97 -3.03
CA GLU A 25 -16.52 21.60 -2.42
C GLU A 25 -15.44 21.87 -3.48
N ALA A 26 -14.69 22.95 -3.26
CA ALA A 26 -13.61 23.32 -4.14
C ALA A 26 -12.59 22.16 -4.09
N ALA A 27 -12.45 21.46 -5.22
CA ALA A 27 -11.45 20.41 -5.39
C ALA A 27 -10.11 20.91 -4.84
N GLN A 28 -9.63 20.29 -3.77
CA GLN A 28 -8.39 20.67 -3.12
C GLN A 28 -7.26 20.54 -4.14
N ASP A 29 -6.62 21.66 -4.48
CA ASP A 29 -5.53 21.71 -5.45
C ASP A 29 -4.24 21.29 -4.75
N PHE A 30 -3.82 20.05 -4.97
CA PHE A 30 -2.54 19.53 -4.49
C PHE A 30 -1.78 18.97 -5.69
N SER A 31 -0.46 19.13 -5.69
CA SER A 31 0.42 18.57 -6.70
C SER A 31 0.75 17.12 -6.40
N VAL A 32 0.62 16.24 -7.38
CA VAL A 32 1.09 14.84 -7.31
C VAL A 32 2.34 14.71 -8.15
N ARG A 33 3.37 14.02 -7.63
CA ARG A 33 4.58 13.68 -8.38
C ARG A 33 4.96 12.23 -8.18
N LEU A 34 5.44 11.58 -9.23
CA LEU A 34 6.11 10.29 -9.14
C LEU A 34 7.63 10.50 -9.19
N LEU A 35 8.36 9.88 -8.26
CA LEU A 35 9.80 10.00 -8.07
C LEU A 35 10.44 8.64 -8.26
N CYS A 36 11.40 8.55 -9.18
CA CYS A 36 12.22 7.39 -9.41
C CYS A 36 13.50 7.46 -8.56
N GLU A 37 13.74 6.46 -7.72
CA GLU A 37 14.99 6.32 -6.96
C GLU A 37 15.67 5.01 -7.34
N THR A 38 16.80 5.11 -8.03
CA THR A 38 17.62 3.94 -8.37
C THR A 38 18.21 3.35 -7.10
N LYS A 39 17.97 2.06 -6.86
CA LYS A 39 18.66 1.32 -5.81
C LYS A 39 20.04 0.93 -6.33
N SER A 40 21.08 1.47 -5.71
CA SER A 40 22.44 1.00 -5.94
C SER A 40 22.63 -0.38 -5.29
N GLY A 41 22.78 -1.42 -6.10
CA GLY A 41 23.28 -2.73 -5.67
C GLY A 41 22.26 -3.87 -5.70
N SER A 42 22.37 -4.72 -6.72
CA SER A 42 22.32 -6.18 -6.55
C SER A 42 23.19 -6.81 -7.64
N GLU A 43 23.86 -7.91 -7.32
CA GLU A 43 24.84 -8.64 -8.15
C GLU A 43 24.27 -9.28 -9.43
N THR A 44 23.09 -8.86 -9.88
CA THR A 44 22.27 -9.54 -10.90
C THR A 44 21.98 -8.70 -12.16
N ASP A 45 22.72 -7.61 -12.39
CA ASP A 45 22.71 -6.79 -13.63
C ASP A 45 21.38 -6.12 -14.05
N ILE A 46 20.26 -6.39 -13.35
CA ILE A 46 18.97 -5.74 -13.60
C ILE A 46 18.88 -4.44 -12.78
N PRO A 47 18.71 -3.26 -13.41
CA PRO A 47 18.46 -2.03 -12.68
C PRO A 47 17.17 -2.18 -11.86
N LYS A 48 17.23 -1.77 -10.59
CA LYS A 48 16.05 -1.77 -9.70
C LYS A 48 15.78 -0.34 -9.27
N SER A 49 14.66 0.21 -9.70
CA SER A 49 14.19 1.54 -9.31
C SER A 49 13.01 1.40 -8.35
N ALA A 50 13.03 2.13 -7.24
CA ALA A 50 11.86 2.30 -6.39
C ALA A 50 11.08 3.54 -6.86
N VAL A 51 9.77 3.39 -7.01
CA VAL A 51 8.88 4.50 -7.38
C VAL A 51 8.16 4.98 -6.14
N TYR A 52 8.24 6.28 -5.87
CA TYR A 52 7.55 6.95 -4.79
C TYR A 52 6.54 7.96 -5.35
N THR A 53 5.37 8.07 -4.73
CA THR A 53 4.50 9.23 -4.90
C THR A 53 4.82 10.28 -3.85
N LEU A 54 4.76 11.54 -4.26
CA LEU A 54 4.76 12.70 -3.39
C LEU A 54 3.42 13.44 -3.58
N VAL A 55 2.60 13.47 -2.54
CA VAL A 55 1.32 14.18 -2.50
C VAL A 55 1.19 14.94 -1.18
N GLU A 56 0.88 16.24 -1.28
CA GLU A 56 0.80 17.23 -0.19
C GLU A 56 2.08 17.44 0.64
N GLU A 57 2.65 16.39 1.20
CA GLU A 57 3.95 16.33 1.90
C GLU A 57 4.33 14.87 2.22
N GLN A 58 3.48 13.90 1.87
CA GLN A 58 3.69 12.49 2.11
C GLN A 58 4.47 11.87 0.95
N LYS A 59 5.63 11.28 1.26
CA LYS A 59 6.39 10.44 0.33
C LYS A 59 6.10 8.97 0.64
N VAL A 60 5.38 8.29 -0.25
CA VAL A 60 5.00 6.88 -0.09
C VAL A 60 5.55 6.08 -1.24
N LYS A 61 6.18 4.94 -0.95
CA LYS A 61 6.65 4.02 -1.99
C LYS A 61 5.45 3.27 -2.58
N ILE A 62 5.36 3.23 -3.90
CA ILE A 62 4.22 2.62 -4.61
C ILE A 62 4.60 1.53 -5.61
N ALA A 63 5.88 1.35 -5.94
CA ALA A 63 6.34 0.22 -6.75
C ALA A 63 7.85 0.01 -6.66
N ASN A 64 8.32 -1.13 -7.17
CA ASN A 64 9.66 -1.24 -7.73
C ASN A 64 9.52 -1.68 -9.19
N ILE A 65 10.30 -1.06 -10.09
CA ILE A 65 10.30 -1.36 -11.52
C ILE A 65 11.74 -1.41 -12.05
N ALA A 66 11.94 -2.04 -13.21
CA ALA A 66 13.29 -2.24 -13.76
C ALA A 66 13.92 -0.92 -14.24
N ALA A 67 13.21 -0.19 -15.12
CA ALA A 67 13.60 1.13 -15.60
C ALA A 67 12.58 2.17 -15.16
N CYS A 68 13.03 3.34 -14.72
CA CYS A 68 12.14 4.38 -14.22
C CYS A 68 12.68 5.76 -14.57
N ASP A 69 11.93 6.45 -15.43
CA ASP A 69 12.09 7.86 -15.73
C ASP A 69 10.74 8.57 -15.63
N SER A 70 10.76 9.90 -15.45
CA SER A 70 9.54 10.71 -15.52
C SER A 70 9.02 10.73 -16.95
N ILE A 71 7.73 10.45 -17.13
CA ILE A 71 7.07 10.55 -18.43
C ILE A 71 6.41 11.94 -18.52
N PRO A 72 6.72 12.76 -19.54
CA PRO A 72 6.08 14.05 -19.70
C PRO A 72 4.63 13.89 -20.19
N PRO A 73 3.71 14.82 -19.84
CA PRO A 73 2.32 14.75 -20.30
C PRO A 73 2.15 14.61 -21.81
N THR A 74 3.06 15.20 -22.59
CA THR A 74 3.06 15.10 -24.06
C THR A 74 3.29 13.69 -24.60
N ALA A 75 3.74 12.75 -23.75
CA ALA A 75 4.02 11.37 -24.12
C ALA A 75 3.05 10.38 -23.46
N PHE A 76 2.04 10.82 -22.69
CA PHE A 76 1.13 9.93 -21.97
C PHE A 76 0.42 8.93 -22.90
N SER A 77 -0.10 9.43 -24.03
CA SER A 77 -0.80 8.60 -25.02
C SER A 77 0.06 7.46 -25.57
N ASP A 78 1.38 7.65 -25.68
CA ASP A 78 2.31 6.65 -26.21
C ASP A 78 2.39 5.42 -25.30
N TYR A 79 2.02 5.59 -24.02
CA TYR A 79 2.03 4.55 -23.00
C TYR A 79 0.60 4.13 -22.58
N GLY A 80 -0.43 4.53 -23.33
CA GLY A 80 -1.82 4.27 -22.96
C GLY A 80 -2.25 4.96 -21.66
N ILE A 81 -1.55 6.01 -21.25
CA ILE A 81 -1.86 6.81 -20.06
C ILE A 81 -2.86 7.91 -20.45
N PRO A 82 -3.93 8.14 -19.66
CA PRO A 82 -4.88 9.21 -19.94
C PRO A 82 -4.23 10.60 -19.90
N ASP A 83 -4.61 11.50 -20.82
CA ASP A 83 -4.13 12.89 -20.85
C ASP A 83 -4.46 13.68 -19.56
N SER A 84 -5.48 13.24 -18.82
CA SER A 84 -5.88 13.80 -17.53
C SER A 84 -5.07 13.31 -16.35
N ALA A 85 -4.09 12.41 -16.55
CA ALA A 85 -3.19 11.99 -15.49
C ALA A 85 -2.40 13.19 -14.93
N LEU A 86 -2.19 13.18 -13.62
CA LEU A 86 -1.50 14.23 -12.89
C LEU A 86 0.03 14.08 -12.99
N ALA A 87 0.50 12.83 -13.03
CA ALA A 87 1.91 12.48 -13.13
C ALA A 87 2.05 11.04 -13.66
N ALA A 88 3.16 10.77 -14.36
CA ALA A 88 3.51 9.43 -14.79
C ALA A 88 5.03 9.18 -14.73
N ALA A 89 5.40 7.93 -14.54
CA ALA A 89 6.78 7.47 -14.53
C ALA A 89 6.83 6.01 -15.00
N GLY A 90 7.93 5.61 -15.63
CA GLY A 90 8.06 4.25 -16.13
C GLY A 90 9.30 4.08 -17.00
N GLY A 91 9.46 2.90 -17.57
CA GLY A 91 10.57 2.63 -18.45
C GLY A 91 10.55 1.23 -19.03
N TRP A 92 11.32 1.08 -20.11
CA TRP A 92 11.50 -0.18 -20.82
C TRP A 92 12.84 -0.80 -20.48
N TYR A 93 12.86 -2.09 -20.19
CA TYR A 93 14.07 -2.85 -19.95
C TYR A 93 13.92 -4.30 -20.43
N ALA A 94 14.87 -4.76 -21.24
CA ALA A 94 15.01 -6.15 -21.67
C ALA A 94 13.73 -6.80 -22.26
N GLY A 95 12.95 -6.04 -23.03
CA GLY A 95 11.76 -6.54 -23.72
C GLY A 95 10.45 -6.43 -22.92
N ALA A 96 10.49 -5.82 -21.74
CA ALA A 96 9.30 -5.48 -20.96
C ALA A 96 9.36 -4.04 -20.47
N GLY A 97 8.20 -3.42 -20.30
CA GLY A 97 8.04 -2.08 -19.77
C GLY A 97 7.06 -2.05 -18.62
N ASP A 98 7.39 -1.26 -17.61
CA ASP A 98 6.51 -0.94 -16.48
C ASP A 98 6.21 0.56 -16.50
N TYR A 99 4.93 0.91 -16.35
CA TYR A 99 4.46 2.28 -16.43
C TYR A 99 3.49 2.57 -15.29
N LEU A 100 3.63 3.72 -14.66
CA LEU A 100 2.79 4.16 -13.56
C LEU A 100 2.22 5.53 -13.85
N TYR A 101 0.98 5.75 -13.44
CA TYR A 101 0.40 7.07 -13.43
C TYR A 101 -0.51 7.30 -12.23
N ALA A 102 -0.72 8.57 -11.91
CA ALA A 102 -1.68 9.02 -10.92
C ALA A 102 -2.75 9.86 -11.61
N ILE A 103 -4.02 9.64 -11.29
CA ILE A 103 -5.15 10.38 -11.86
C ILE A 103 -6.10 10.83 -10.76
N ARG A 104 -6.77 11.96 -10.96
CA ARG A 104 -7.82 12.43 -10.05
C ARG A 104 -9.16 11.78 -10.38
N GLU A 105 -9.78 11.14 -9.40
CA GLU A 105 -11.15 10.62 -9.49
C GLU A 105 -11.96 11.15 -8.31
N GLY A 106 -12.81 12.16 -8.56
CA GLY A 106 -13.49 12.90 -7.50
C GLY A 106 -12.47 13.58 -6.56
N ASP A 107 -12.58 13.29 -5.26
CA ASP A 107 -11.69 13.82 -4.22
C ASP A 107 -10.50 12.91 -3.92
N ALA A 108 -10.30 11.86 -4.72
CA ALA A 108 -9.22 10.90 -4.55
C ALA A 108 -8.18 11.01 -5.66
N VAL A 109 -6.94 10.60 -5.33
CA VAL A 109 -5.92 10.27 -6.32
C VAL A 109 -5.86 8.77 -6.43
N VAL A 110 -6.07 8.24 -7.63
CA VAL A 110 -5.95 6.82 -7.91
C VAL A 110 -4.65 6.58 -8.66
N TYR A 111 -3.90 5.57 -8.21
CA TYR A 111 -2.62 5.20 -8.79
C TYR A 111 -2.80 3.91 -9.58
N TYR A 112 -2.19 3.85 -10.75
CA TYR A 112 -2.20 2.68 -11.64
C TYR A 112 -0.77 2.27 -11.98
N GLN A 113 -0.58 0.97 -12.15
CA GLN A 113 0.60 0.38 -12.77
C GLN A 113 0.13 -0.46 -13.94
N GLY A 114 0.80 -0.30 -15.06
CA GLY A 114 0.62 -1.12 -16.22
C GLY A 114 1.94 -1.67 -16.72
N TRP A 115 1.81 -2.68 -17.56
CA TRP A 115 2.93 -3.32 -18.20
C TRP A 115 2.68 -3.48 -19.70
N GLN A 116 3.78 -3.69 -20.41
CA GLN A 116 3.82 -4.12 -21.80
C GLN A 116 5.03 -5.06 -21.97
N ASP A 117 4.91 -6.11 -22.75
CA ASP A 117 5.95 -7.12 -22.99
C ASP A 117 6.02 -7.47 -24.49
N GLU A 118 7.22 -7.65 -25.05
CA GLU A 118 7.40 -8.02 -26.47
C GLU A 118 6.78 -9.38 -26.83
N MET A 119 6.64 -10.27 -25.85
CA MET A 119 6.11 -11.61 -26.00
C MET A 119 4.60 -11.69 -25.74
N GLN A 120 3.93 -10.57 -25.41
CA GLN A 120 2.49 -10.56 -25.16
C GLN A 120 1.70 -10.84 -26.45
N GLU A 121 0.55 -11.53 -26.32
CA GLU A 121 -0.27 -11.95 -27.46
C GLU A 121 -1.29 -10.87 -27.88
N ASP A 122 -1.62 -9.94 -26.98
CA ASP A 122 -2.59 -8.86 -27.17
C ASP A 122 -1.92 -7.49 -27.33
N GLU A 123 -2.60 -6.54 -27.97
CA GLU A 123 -2.03 -5.21 -28.20
C GLU A 123 -2.32 -4.26 -27.02
N GLY A 124 -1.33 -3.46 -26.65
CA GLY A 124 -1.50 -2.30 -25.76
C GLY A 124 -0.89 -2.46 -24.37
N PHE A 125 -1.33 -1.60 -23.46
CA PHE A 125 -0.85 -1.51 -22.08
C PHE A 125 -1.91 -2.02 -21.11
N HIS A 126 -1.48 -2.79 -20.11
CA HIS A 126 -2.39 -3.47 -19.19
C HIS A 126 -2.34 -2.84 -17.80
N TYR A 127 -3.18 -1.84 -17.56
CA TYR A 127 -3.20 -1.11 -16.28
C TYR A 127 -4.09 -1.78 -15.23
N THR A 128 -3.57 -1.86 -14.01
CA THR A 128 -4.30 -2.25 -12.80
C THR A 128 -4.12 -1.18 -11.72
N GLN A 129 -5.16 -0.97 -10.92
CA GLN A 129 -5.12 -0.03 -9.82
C GLN A 129 -4.14 -0.52 -8.73
N LEU A 130 -3.24 0.37 -8.32
CA LEU A 130 -2.28 0.13 -7.23
C LEU A 130 -2.80 0.58 -5.88
N GLY A 131 -3.66 1.60 -5.86
CA GLY A 131 -4.10 2.17 -4.61
C GLY A 131 -4.71 3.55 -4.77
N VAL A 132 -5.16 4.07 -3.63
CA VAL A 132 -5.89 5.33 -3.54
C VAL A 132 -5.26 6.20 -2.47
N TYR A 133 -5.16 7.49 -2.74
CA TYR A 133 -4.95 8.52 -1.73
C TYR A 133 -6.22 9.34 -1.59
N GLN A 134 -6.78 9.37 -0.38
CA GLN A 134 -7.99 10.13 -0.07
C GLN A 134 -7.95 10.57 1.39
N ASN A 135 -8.34 11.83 1.66
CA ASN A 135 -8.43 12.37 3.02
C ASN A 135 -7.13 12.20 3.84
N GLY A 136 -5.96 12.44 3.22
CA GLY A 136 -4.66 12.32 3.89
C GLY A 136 -4.17 10.90 4.14
N LYS A 137 -4.86 9.87 3.62
CA LYS A 137 -4.54 8.46 3.82
C LYS A 137 -4.26 7.75 2.51
N PHE A 138 -3.28 6.85 2.54
CA PHE A 138 -2.96 5.94 1.45
C PHE A 138 -3.52 4.55 1.72
N GLU A 139 -4.22 4.00 0.73
CA GLU A 139 -4.66 2.61 0.68
C GLU A 139 -4.04 1.94 -0.54
N LEU A 140 -2.89 1.30 -0.35
CA LEU A 140 -2.20 0.56 -1.41
C LEU A 140 -2.72 -0.87 -1.46
N GLN A 141 -3.17 -1.27 -2.64
CA GLN A 141 -3.54 -2.63 -3.02
C GLN A 141 -2.33 -3.44 -3.53
N LEU A 142 -1.12 -2.91 -3.34
CA LEU A 142 0.09 -3.59 -3.75
C LEU A 142 0.26 -4.88 -2.97
N PRO A 143 0.53 -6.00 -3.65
CA PRO A 143 1.13 -7.13 -2.99
C PRO A 143 2.45 -6.73 -2.32
N PRO A 144 2.77 -7.22 -1.10
CA PRO A 144 4.07 -6.96 -0.49
C PRO A 144 5.21 -7.56 -1.32
N THR A 145 6.36 -6.90 -1.41
CA THR A 145 7.54 -7.55 -2.03
C THR A 145 8.19 -8.55 -1.08
N ARG A 146 9.02 -9.48 -1.60
CA ARG A 146 9.76 -10.44 -0.75
C ARG A 146 10.59 -9.74 0.33
N GLU A 147 11.23 -8.63 -0.01
CA GLU A 147 11.99 -7.83 0.95
C GLU A 147 11.09 -7.18 2.00
N GLU A 148 9.86 -6.81 1.63
CA GLU A 148 8.86 -6.31 2.57
C GLU A 148 8.32 -7.42 3.48
N LEU A 149 8.40 -8.70 3.09
CA LEU A 149 8.04 -9.81 3.96
C LEU A 149 9.07 -10.08 5.05
N VAL A 150 10.34 -9.74 4.82
CA VAL A 150 11.42 -9.93 5.80
C VAL A 150 11.18 -9.10 7.06
N GLY A 151 11.28 -9.72 8.23
CA GLY A 151 11.17 -9.06 9.53
C GLY A 151 10.63 -9.97 10.62
N THR A 152 10.27 -9.35 11.75
CA THR A 152 9.72 -10.06 12.91
C THR A 152 8.22 -9.86 12.99
N TYR A 153 7.48 -10.95 13.06
CA TYR A 153 6.03 -10.98 13.26
C TYR A 153 5.74 -11.52 14.65
N THR A 154 4.78 -10.91 15.34
CA THR A 154 4.50 -11.22 16.74
C THR A 154 3.02 -11.33 17.03
N LEU A 155 2.69 -12.20 17.97
CA LEU A 155 1.40 -12.27 18.66
C LEU A 155 1.70 -12.37 20.15
N SER A 156 1.47 -11.28 20.89
CA SER A 156 1.73 -11.21 22.32
C SER A 156 0.49 -11.58 23.13
N GLN A 157 0.61 -12.57 24.01
CA GLN A 157 -0.45 -13.10 24.86
C GLN A 157 0.06 -13.40 26.26
N GLU A 158 -0.83 -13.58 27.25
CA GLU A 158 -0.42 -13.96 28.61
C GLU A 158 0.17 -15.38 28.68
N THR A 159 -0.25 -16.25 27.76
CA THR A 159 0.23 -17.62 27.61
C THR A 159 0.38 -17.95 26.13
N GLY A 160 1.51 -18.53 25.73
CA GLY A 160 1.74 -18.93 24.34
C GLY A 160 1.87 -17.75 23.38
N SER A 161 2.72 -16.78 23.69
CA SER A 161 3.09 -15.75 22.72
C SER A 161 3.87 -16.36 21.56
N HIS A 162 3.59 -15.92 20.34
CA HIS A 162 4.27 -16.41 19.13
C HIS A 162 5.16 -15.33 18.53
N ILE A 163 6.33 -15.75 18.06
CA ILE A 163 7.24 -14.93 17.28
C ILE A 163 7.62 -15.70 16.02
N LEU A 164 7.48 -15.07 14.86
CA LEU A 164 7.99 -15.59 13.59
C LEU A 164 9.03 -14.61 13.05
N PHE A 165 10.28 -15.06 12.94
CA PHE A 165 11.28 -14.35 12.16
C PHE A 165 11.22 -14.83 10.73
N VAL A 166 11.07 -13.88 9.81
CA VAL A 166 11.15 -14.13 8.37
C VAL A 166 12.44 -13.50 7.88
N GLY A 167 13.42 -14.35 7.55
CA GLY A 167 14.68 -13.97 6.93
C GLY A 167 14.69 -14.24 5.44
N MET A 168 15.72 -13.75 4.76
CA MET A 168 15.99 -14.05 3.36
C MET A 168 17.42 -14.54 3.22
N HIS A 169 17.59 -15.71 2.61
CA HIS A 169 18.88 -16.25 2.22
C HIS A 169 18.88 -16.41 0.70
N GLU A 170 19.73 -15.63 0.02
CA GLU A 170 19.68 -15.45 -1.43
C GLU A 170 18.27 -14.98 -1.85
N ASP A 171 17.51 -15.81 -2.58
CA ASP A 171 16.13 -15.51 -3.00
C ASP A 171 15.07 -16.33 -2.26
N THR A 172 15.48 -17.06 -1.21
CA THR A 172 14.61 -17.97 -0.45
C THR A 172 14.21 -17.33 0.88
N LEU A 173 12.90 -17.30 1.16
CA LEU A 173 12.40 -16.89 2.46
C LEU A 173 12.51 -18.05 3.46
N ILE A 174 13.04 -17.74 4.64
CA ILE A 174 13.18 -18.71 5.74
C ILE A 174 12.38 -18.19 6.93
N GLY A 175 11.50 -19.02 7.46
CA GLY A 175 10.78 -18.77 8.70
C GLY A 175 11.46 -19.47 9.87
N GLU A 176 11.56 -18.79 11.00
CA GLU A 176 11.91 -19.38 12.30
C GLU A 176 10.84 -18.99 13.32
N HIS A 177 10.13 -19.99 13.83
CA HIS A 177 9.02 -19.81 14.76
C HIS A 177 9.45 -20.15 16.19
N PHE A 178 9.03 -19.31 17.13
CA PHE A 178 9.30 -19.43 18.55
C PHE A 178 8.02 -19.23 19.34
N VAL A 179 7.93 -19.93 20.47
CA VAL A 179 6.86 -19.78 21.46
C VAL A 179 7.47 -19.36 22.78
N LEU A 180 6.88 -18.35 23.40
CA LEU A 180 7.27 -17.82 24.71
C LEU A 180 6.06 -17.77 25.63
N ASP A 181 6.27 -18.07 26.90
CA ASP A 181 5.26 -17.81 27.92
C ASP A 181 5.32 -16.36 28.37
N GLY A 182 4.13 -15.75 28.53
CA GLY A 182 3.99 -14.36 28.95
C GLY A 182 3.98 -13.35 27.81
N VAL A 183 3.63 -12.12 28.18
CA VAL A 183 3.55 -10.96 27.28
C VAL A 183 4.94 -10.64 26.73
N LEU A 184 5.04 -10.42 25.42
CA LEU A 184 6.31 -10.15 24.76
C LEU A 184 6.91 -8.81 25.22
N PRO A 185 8.23 -8.77 25.49
CA PRO A 185 8.91 -7.52 25.77
C PRO A 185 9.02 -6.66 24.49
N PRO A 186 9.37 -5.37 24.62
CA PRO A 186 9.62 -4.51 23.47
C PRO A 186 10.68 -5.10 22.51
N LEU A 187 10.54 -4.82 21.20
CA LEU A 187 11.34 -5.46 20.14
C LEU A 187 12.86 -5.34 20.33
N ASN A 188 13.35 -4.22 20.88
CA ASN A 188 14.77 -4.01 21.15
C ASN A 188 15.32 -4.96 22.23
N GLN A 189 14.50 -5.39 23.17
CA GLN A 189 14.82 -6.41 24.17
C GLN A 189 14.56 -7.82 23.63
N LEU A 190 13.57 -7.95 22.73
CA LEU A 190 13.23 -9.22 22.12
C LEU A 190 14.43 -9.82 21.38
N ASN A 191 15.13 -9.04 20.55
CA ASN A 191 16.32 -9.54 19.84
C ASN A 191 17.40 -10.10 20.79
N VAL A 192 17.57 -9.49 21.97
CA VAL A 192 18.50 -9.98 23.00
C VAL A 192 17.98 -11.26 23.65
N LEU A 193 16.68 -11.31 23.97
CA LEU A 193 16.03 -12.49 24.56
C LEU A 193 16.13 -13.71 23.63
N MET A 194 15.95 -13.51 22.33
CA MET A 194 16.04 -14.57 21.33
C MET A 194 17.48 -15.04 21.09
N THR A 195 18.49 -14.28 21.54
CA THR A 195 19.89 -14.66 21.36
C THR A 195 20.20 -15.89 22.21
N GLY A 196 20.46 -17.03 21.54
CA GLY A 196 20.77 -18.31 22.19
C GLY A 196 19.54 -19.21 22.41
N MET A 197 18.35 -18.79 21.97
CA MET A 197 17.20 -19.66 21.87
C MET A 197 17.24 -20.44 20.55
N ALA A 198 16.87 -21.73 20.58
CA ALA A 198 16.61 -22.47 19.37
C ALA A 198 15.15 -22.25 18.93
N PRO A 199 14.89 -22.11 17.62
CA PRO A 199 13.51 -22.08 17.14
C PRO A 199 12.80 -23.38 17.46
N GLN A 200 11.50 -23.30 17.71
CA GLN A 200 10.65 -24.48 17.80
C GLN A 200 10.58 -25.15 16.43
N ASP A 201 10.37 -24.33 15.39
CA ASP A 201 10.26 -24.76 14.00
C ASP A 201 11.06 -23.82 13.09
N SER A 202 11.73 -24.39 12.09
CA SER A 202 12.46 -23.64 11.07
C SER A 202 12.24 -24.30 9.72
N ALA A 203 11.84 -23.50 8.73
CA ALA A 203 11.54 -24.02 7.40
C ALA A 203 11.56 -22.94 6.33
N THR A 204 11.75 -23.36 5.08
CA THR A 204 11.55 -22.53 3.90
C THR A 204 10.08 -22.14 3.77
N LEU A 205 9.82 -20.89 3.35
CA LEU A 205 8.49 -20.38 3.04
C LEU A 205 8.33 -20.32 1.51
N ASP A 206 7.84 -21.40 0.92
CA ASP A 206 7.70 -21.52 -0.53
C ASP A 206 6.45 -20.76 -1.00
N LEU A 207 6.63 -19.60 -1.64
CA LEU A 207 5.53 -18.79 -2.16
C LEU A 207 4.86 -19.50 -3.35
N ILE A 208 3.55 -19.76 -3.25
CA ILE A 208 2.79 -20.60 -4.20
C ILE A 208 2.07 -19.78 -5.28
N ASP A 209 1.91 -18.47 -5.09
CA ASP A 209 1.22 -17.59 -6.03
C ASP A 209 1.57 -16.10 -5.82
N GLN A 210 0.98 -15.23 -6.65
CA GLN A 210 1.05 -13.77 -6.49
C GLN A 210 0.25 -13.24 -5.30
N GLY A 211 -0.46 -14.10 -4.55
CA GLY A 211 -1.22 -13.77 -3.36
C GLY A 211 -0.42 -13.94 -2.06
N PHE A 212 0.90 -14.20 -2.15
CA PHE A 212 1.80 -14.39 -1.00
C PHE A 212 1.33 -15.46 -0.03
N ARG A 213 0.62 -16.45 -0.57
CA ARG A 213 0.42 -17.73 0.10
C ARG A 213 1.72 -18.49 0.08
N PHE A 214 2.04 -19.14 1.18
CA PHE A 214 3.20 -20.01 1.27
C PHE A 214 2.83 -21.39 1.80
N SER A 215 3.61 -22.38 1.39
CA SER A 215 3.65 -23.69 2.03
C SER A 215 4.98 -23.86 2.74
N SER A 216 4.95 -24.57 3.87
CA SER A 216 6.14 -24.81 4.68
C SER A 216 5.97 -26.05 5.55
N ALA A 217 7.07 -26.63 5.99
CA ALA A 217 7.05 -27.72 6.97
C ALA A 217 6.48 -27.29 8.34
N MET A 218 6.52 -25.99 8.65
CA MET A 218 5.85 -25.41 9.84
C MET A 218 4.35 -25.20 9.65
N GLY A 219 3.84 -25.38 8.43
CA GLY A 219 2.45 -25.14 8.07
C GLY A 219 2.29 -24.11 6.96
N ASP A 220 1.10 -24.12 6.36
CA ASP A 220 0.74 -23.20 5.30
C ASP A 220 0.30 -21.84 5.88
N GLY A 221 0.56 -20.77 5.13
CA GLY A 221 0.20 -19.43 5.55
C GLY A 221 0.01 -18.45 4.42
N THR A 222 -0.23 -17.19 4.79
CA THR A 222 -0.46 -16.08 3.85
C THR A 222 0.00 -14.78 4.46
N PHE A 223 0.77 -14.00 3.70
CA PHE A 223 1.08 -12.63 4.05
C PHE A 223 0.02 -11.69 3.46
N GLN A 224 -0.39 -10.71 4.25
CA GLN A 224 -1.36 -9.70 3.81
C GLN A 224 -0.97 -8.32 4.32
N ARG A 225 -1.19 -7.31 3.48
CA ARG A 225 -1.13 -5.91 3.89
C ARG A 225 -2.44 -5.49 4.52
N THR A 226 -2.37 -4.94 5.72
CA THR A 226 -3.49 -4.37 6.48
C THR A 226 -3.26 -2.88 6.65
N GLY A 227 -4.27 -2.14 7.14
CA GLY A 227 -4.12 -0.71 7.45
C GLY A 227 -3.02 -0.41 8.48
N ASP A 228 -2.68 -1.39 9.31
CA ASP A 228 -1.69 -1.28 10.39
C ASP A 228 -0.31 -1.83 10.01
N GLY A 229 -0.13 -2.36 8.78
CA GLY A 229 1.16 -2.86 8.31
C GLY A 229 1.06 -4.18 7.55
N LEU A 230 1.96 -5.12 7.86
CA LEU A 230 1.93 -6.47 7.30
C LEU A 230 1.52 -7.46 8.37
N GLU A 231 0.64 -8.38 8.02
CA GLU A 231 0.24 -9.50 8.85
C GLU A 231 0.64 -10.80 8.15
N VAL A 232 0.95 -11.83 8.95
CA VAL A 232 1.04 -13.20 8.49
C VAL A 232 0.01 -14.06 9.22
N SER A 233 -0.82 -14.75 8.46
CA SER A 233 -1.65 -15.85 8.95
C SER A 233 -0.89 -17.15 8.74
N LEU A 234 -0.67 -17.94 9.79
CA LEU A 234 0.07 -19.21 9.76
C LEU A 234 -0.75 -20.29 10.46
N ASN A 235 -0.88 -21.46 9.84
CA ASN A 235 -1.53 -22.61 10.47
C ASN A 235 -0.48 -23.46 11.20
N LEU A 236 -0.45 -23.35 12.53
CA LEU A 236 0.42 -24.14 13.40
C LEU A 236 -0.42 -25.25 14.06
N ASP A 237 -0.03 -26.52 13.90
CA ASP A 237 -0.68 -27.67 14.53
C ASP A 237 -2.21 -27.72 14.38
N GLY A 238 -2.73 -27.25 13.23
CA GLY A 238 -4.17 -27.21 12.93
C GLY A 238 -4.91 -25.99 13.50
N GLN A 239 -4.20 -25.05 14.13
CA GLN A 239 -4.74 -23.77 14.58
C GLN A 239 -4.16 -22.61 13.75
N GLN A 240 -5.04 -21.74 13.24
CA GLN A 240 -4.61 -20.51 12.59
C GLN A 240 -4.19 -19.47 13.64
N VAL A 241 -2.95 -19.00 13.55
CA VAL A 241 -2.43 -17.86 14.29
C VAL A 241 -2.22 -16.69 13.34
N ARG A 242 -2.50 -15.47 13.82
CA ARG A 242 -2.28 -14.23 13.07
C ARG A 242 -1.24 -13.40 13.80
N LEU A 243 -0.15 -13.11 13.13
CA LEU A 243 0.97 -12.36 13.69
C LEU A 243 1.15 -11.06 12.93
N GLN A 244 1.29 -9.96 13.67
CA GLN A 244 1.49 -8.63 13.11
C GLN A 244 2.99 -8.34 13.01
N LYS A 245 3.40 -7.73 11.90
CA LYS A 245 4.80 -7.34 11.70
C LYS A 245 5.13 -6.21 12.67
N ALA A 246 6.13 -6.42 13.52
CA ALA A 246 6.56 -5.42 14.48
C ALA A 246 7.22 -4.24 13.74
N LEU A 247 6.66 -3.03 13.88
CA LEU A 247 7.26 -1.80 13.36
C LEU A 247 8.20 -1.17 14.39
N SER A 248 9.28 -0.55 13.92
CA SER A 248 10.24 0.13 14.80
C SER A 248 9.68 1.38 15.49
N LYS A 249 8.53 1.91 15.01
CA LYS A 249 7.89 3.13 15.53
C LYS A 249 6.78 2.87 16.56
N ASP A 250 6.33 1.63 16.74
CA ASP A 250 5.18 1.30 17.61
C ASP A 250 5.52 1.23 19.11
N TYR A 251 6.62 1.85 19.51
CA TYR A 251 7.03 1.92 20.91
C TYR A 251 7.40 3.35 21.28
N SER A 252 6.38 4.19 21.44
CA SER A 252 6.50 5.26 22.44
C SER A 252 6.21 4.62 23.80
N ILE A 253 7.20 4.70 24.69
CA ILE A 253 6.98 4.44 26.12
C ILE A 253 5.78 5.33 26.53
N PRO A 254 4.73 4.80 27.18
CA PRO A 254 3.74 5.66 27.81
C PRO A 254 4.51 6.58 28.76
N GLN A 255 4.51 7.89 28.50
CA GLN A 255 5.09 8.86 29.42
C GLN A 255 4.36 8.82 30.76
#